data_AF-A0A4S8HCI5-F1
#
_entry.id   AF-A0A4S8HCI5-F1
#
_cell.length_a   1.000
_cell.length_b   1.000
_cell.length_c   1.000
_cell.angle_alpha   90.00
_cell.angle_beta   90.00
_cell.angle_gamma   90.00
#
_symmetry.space_group_name_H-M   'P 1'
#
loop_
_entity.id
_entity.type
_entity.pdbx_description
1 polymer ?
#
loop_
_entity_poly.entity_id
_entity_poly.type
_entity_poly.pdbx_seq_one_letter_code
_entity_poly.pdbx_strand_id
1 'polypeptide(L)'
;MPVLKKLSAFSLCILLLFIISVSCKKESTSNATRKLKTYTEAITAVGIGHVVETFNINYDGQDRITSVVSTTKPGHRLEYQYINKEEFTFEKIEDNKVTLHCAYYINTSLSLVDSVFQYNNRKDTISLKYFYNNEKQIEKQKEYLHSYYTGPVLYNTINYLYDLNGKLTRRSDSYSEVSYRYDSLHINTAHIEPFYFPVQQQLPTHTYTQRWGTLITIEHTYSFDEHKRLISEKAVSSDGRVTVKSYTYL
;
A
#
# COMPACT_ATOMS: atom_id res chain seq x y z
N MET A 1 -2.53 0.47 -71.82
CA MET A 1 -3.72 0.98 -71.10
C MET A 1 -3.97 0.06 -69.91
N PRO A 2 -3.79 0.49 -68.65
CA PRO A 2 -4.03 -0.38 -67.49
C PRO A 2 -5.50 -0.31 -67.07
N VAL A 3 -6.09 -1.48 -66.84
CA VAL A 3 -7.47 -1.66 -66.37
C VAL A 3 -7.50 -1.49 -64.85
N LEU A 4 -8.12 -0.42 -64.38
CA LEU A 4 -8.39 -0.18 -62.97
C LEU A 4 -9.48 -1.14 -62.48
N LYS A 5 -9.12 -2.18 -61.73
CA LYS A 5 -10.10 -3.09 -61.13
C LYS A 5 -10.82 -2.39 -59.98
N LYS A 6 -12.13 -2.17 -60.15
CA LYS A 6 -13.02 -1.67 -59.09
C LYS A 6 -13.06 -2.69 -57.96
N LEU A 7 -12.41 -2.39 -56.83
CA LEU A 7 -12.67 -3.10 -55.59
C LEU A 7 -14.10 -2.79 -55.15
N SER A 8 -14.91 -3.85 -55.07
CA SER A 8 -16.28 -3.81 -54.57
C SER A 8 -16.30 -3.38 -53.10
N ALA A 9 -17.09 -2.35 -52.78
CA ALA A 9 -17.33 -1.88 -51.41
C ALA A 9 -17.79 -3.00 -50.46
N PHE A 10 -18.37 -4.07 -51.00
CA PHE A 10 -18.81 -5.24 -50.25
C PHE A 10 -17.63 -6.02 -49.63
N SER A 11 -16.46 -6.00 -50.27
CA SER A 11 -15.27 -6.70 -49.76
C SER A 11 -14.58 -5.95 -48.61
N LEU A 12 -14.82 -4.63 -48.50
CA LEU A 12 -14.27 -3.79 -47.42
C LEU A 12 -15.10 -3.93 -46.12
N CYS A 13 -16.41 -4.13 -46.22
CA CYS A 13 -17.29 -4.34 -45.07
C CYS A 13 -17.05 -5.69 -44.36
N ILE A 14 -16.71 -6.75 -45.11
CA ILE A 14 -16.43 -8.08 -44.53
C ILE A 14 -15.10 -8.08 -43.77
N LEU A 15 -14.09 -7.32 -44.23
CA LEU A 15 -12.82 -7.17 -43.52
C LEU A 15 -12.98 -6.34 -42.22
N LEU A 16 -13.90 -5.36 -42.19
CA LEU A 16 -14.18 -4.58 -40.99
C LEU A 16 -14.91 -5.40 -39.90
N LEU A 17 -15.80 -6.32 -40.29
CA LEU A 17 -16.55 -7.18 -39.35
C LEU A 17 -15.67 -8.23 -38.65
N PHE A 18 -14.57 -8.66 -39.29
CA PHE A 18 -13.60 -9.58 -38.69
C PHE A 18 -12.65 -8.92 -37.68
N ILE A 19 -12.47 -7.59 -37.72
CA ILE A 19 -11.58 -6.88 -36.78
C ILE A 19 -12.29 -6.64 -35.43
N ILE A 20 -13.63 -6.62 -35.39
CA ILE A 20 -14.40 -6.33 -34.16
C ILE A 20 -14.59 -7.56 -33.26
N SER A 21 -14.24 -8.77 -33.73
CA SER A 21 -14.52 -10.03 -33.02
C SER A 21 -13.30 -10.65 -32.31
N VAL A 22 -12.11 -10.03 -32.38
CA VAL A 22 -10.87 -10.64 -31.85
C VAL A 22 -10.40 -10.09 -30.50
N SER A 23 -11.01 -9.05 -29.92
CA SER A 23 -10.54 -8.57 -28.60
C SER A 23 -11.65 -8.10 -27.67
N CYS A 24 -12.50 -9.03 -27.24
CA CYS A 24 -13.15 -8.90 -25.95
C CYS A 24 -13.27 -10.29 -25.31
N LYS A 25 -12.12 -10.89 -24.98
CA LYS A 25 -12.13 -11.89 -23.92
C LYS A 25 -12.54 -11.12 -22.66
N LYS A 26 -13.78 -11.32 -22.22
CA LYS A 26 -14.23 -10.95 -20.87
C LYS A 26 -13.14 -11.42 -19.92
N GLU A 27 -12.43 -10.48 -19.29
CA GLU A 27 -11.47 -10.83 -18.26
C GLU A 27 -12.23 -11.70 -17.25
N SER A 28 -11.75 -12.92 -17.02
CA SER A 28 -12.30 -13.75 -15.96
C SER A 28 -12.03 -12.99 -14.66
N THR A 29 -13.06 -12.34 -14.11
CA THR A 29 -13.05 -11.88 -12.73
C THR A 29 -12.96 -13.14 -11.89
N SER A 30 -11.74 -13.52 -11.54
CA SER A 30 -11.49 -14.59 -10.58
C SER A 30 -12.22 -14.23 -9.28
N ASN A 31 -13.04 -15.16 -8.80
CA ASN A 31 -13.69 -15.07 -7.49
C ASN A 31 -12.76 -15.50 -6.35
N ALA A 32 -11.46 -15.68 -6.62
CA ALA A 32 -10.49 -16.04 -5.60
C ALA A 32 -10.42 -14.95 -4.52
N THR A 33 -10.48 -15.37 -3.26
CA THR A 33 -10.39 -14.46 -2.13
C THR A 33 -9.08 -13.68 -2.13
N ARG A 34 -9.15 -12.41 -1.74
CA ARG A 34 -7.97 -11.56 -1.52
C ARG A 34 -7.56 -11.49 -0.05
N LYS A 35 -8.24 -12.24 0.83
CA LYS A 35 -7.89 -12.33 2.24
C LYS A 35 -6.61 -13.16 2.37
N LEU A 36 -5.63 -12.58 3.05
CA LEU A 36 -4.35 -13.19 3.31
C LEU A 36 -4.49 -14.16 4.48
N LYS A 37 -3.94 -15.36 4.36
CA LYS A 37 -3.79 -16.31 5.46
C LYS A 37 -2.53 -16.01 6.24
N THR A 38 -1.41 -15.89 5.52
CA THR A 38 -0.11 -15.55 6.10
C THR A 38 0.64 -14.56 5.22
N TYR A 39 1.62 -13.92 5.84
CA TYR A 39 2.57 -13.06 5.19
C TYR A 39 3.97 -13.32 5.78
N THR A 40 4.99 -13.41 4.92
CA THR A 40 6.37 -13.66 5.33
C THR A 40 7.26 -12.52 4.87
N GLU A 41 8.08 -11.99 5.78
CA GLU A 41 9.15 -11.04 5.49
C GLU A 41 10.50 -11.72 5.65
N ALA A 42 11.31 -11.67 4.60
CA ALA A 42 12.72 -12.05 4.64
C ALA A 42 13.57 -10.81 4.34
N ILE A 43 14.43 -10.43 5.29
CA ILE A 43 15.29 -9.25 5.19
C ILE A 43 16.74 -9.72 5.19
N THR A 44 17.51 -9.25 4.21
CA THR A 44 18.96 -9.45 4.15
C THR A 44 19.65 -8.08 4.16
N ALA A 45 20.51 -7.85 5.15
CA ALA A 45 21.22 -6.58 5.30
C ALA A 45 22.58 -6.77 6.00
N VAL A 46 23.54 -5.90 5.67
CA VAL A 46 24.83 -5.83 6.38
C VAL A 46 24.59 -5.54 7.86
N GLY A 47 25.24 -6.30 8.74
CA GLY A 47 25.13 -6.17 10.21
C GLY A 47 23.95 -6.91 10.85
N ILE A 48 22.87 -7.20 10.10
CA ILE A 48 21.71 -7.97 10.58
C ILE A 48 21.77 -9.42 10.06
N GLY A 49 22.43 -9.66 8.93
CA GLY A 49 22.44 -10.97 8.28
C GLY A 49 21.13 -11.23 7.52
N HIS A 50 20.67 -12.47 7.54
CA HIS A 50 19.40 -12.89 6.95
C HIS A 50 18.40 -13.26 8.04
N VAL A 51 17.26 -12.58 8.08
CA VAL A 51 16.19 -12.80 9.06
C VAL A 51 14.90 -13.06 8.31
N VAL A 52 14.15 -14.07 8.76
CA VAL A 52 12.85 -14.43 8.19
C VAL A 52 11.82 -14.50 9.31
N GLU A 53 10.68 -13.85 9.12
CA GLU A 53 9.55 -13.90 10.03
C GLU A 53 8.26 -14.15 9.24
N THR A 54 7.39 -15.01 9.75
CA THR A 54 6.07 -15.29 9.15
C THR A 54 4.98 -14.91 10.13
N PHE A 55 3.93 -14.28 9.61
CA PHE A 55 2.81 -13.78 10.38
C PHE A 55 1.50 -14.43 9.93
N ASN A 56 0.65 -14.81 10.89
CA ASN A 56 -0.73 -15.17 10.65
C ASN A 56 -1.60 -13.91 10.66
N ILE A 57 -2.59 -13.84 9.77
CA ILE A 57 -3.53 -12.72 9.68
C ILE A 57 -4.92 -13.21 10.05
N ASN A 58 -5.55 -12.54 11.02
CA ASN A 58 -6.89 -12.85 11.48
C ASN A 58 -7.87 -11.73 11.09
N TYR A 59 -9.14 -12.11 10.97
CA TYR A 59 -10.21 -11.23 10.55
C TYR A 59 -11.42 -11.34 11.47
N ASP A 60 -12.24 -10.29 11.53
CA ASP A 60 -13.58 -10.35 12.10
C ASP A 60 -14.63 -10.83 11.08
N GLY A 61 -15.90 -10.88 11.51
CA GLY A 61 -17.03 -11.27 10.67
C GLY A 61 -17.40 -10.25 9.58
N GLN A 62 -16.76 -9.09 9.55
CA GLN A 62 -16.90 -8.04 8.54
C GLN A 62 -15.67 -7.99 7.61
N ASP A 63 -14.83 -9.03 7.63
CA ASP A 63 -13.62 -9.17 6.83
C ASP A 63 -12.54 -8.11 7.11
N ARG A 64 -12.57 -7.46 8.28
CA ARG A 64 -11.53 -6.50 8.69
C ARG A 64 -10.42 -7.21 9.45
N ILE A 65 -9.17 -6.80 9.25
CA ILE A 65 -8.01 -7.40 9.94
C ILE A 65 -8.11 -7.08 11.43
N THR A 66 -8.12 -8.10 12.29
CA THR A 66 -8.13 -7.93 13.75
C THR A 66 -6.77 -8.13 14.38
N SER A 67 -5.89 -8.94 13.75
CA SER A 67 -4.53 -9.10 14.24
C SER A 67 -3.58 -9.63 13.19
N VAL A 68 -2.30 -9.26 13.32
CA VAL A 68 -1.18 -9.85 12.58
C VAL A 68 -0.17 -10.38 13.59
N VAL A 69 0.00 -11.70 13.68
CA VAL A 69 0.72 -12.36 14.78
C VAL A 69 1.90 -13.16 14.25
N SER A 70 3.09 -12.91 14.79
CA SER A 70 4.27 -13.70 14.45
C SER A 70 4.06 -15.18 14.81
N THR A 71 4.41 -16.05 13.88
CA THR A 71 4.32 -17.51 14.02
C THR A 71 5.42 -18.08 14.92
N THR A 72 6.57 -17.39 14.99
CA THR A 72 7.72 -17.85 15.79
C THR A 72 7.82 -17.15 17.15
N LYS A 73 7.27 -15.94 17.26
CA LYS A 73 7.23 -15.10 18.46
C LYS A 73 5.82 -14.53 18.66
N PRO A 74 4.84 -15.30 19.14
CA PRO A 74 3.46 -14.81 19.31
C PRO A 74 3.30 -13.59 20.25
N GLY A 75 4.31 -13.33 21.10
CA GLY A 75 4.40 -12.09 21.87
C GLY A 75 4.65 -10.83 21.03
N HIS A 76 4.95 -10.99 19.74
CA HIS A 76 5.16 -9.95 18.73
C HIS A 76 3.95 -9.95 17.80
N ARG A 77 3.09 -8.95 17.92
CA ARG A 77 1.84 -8.88 17.18
C ARG A 77 1.32 -7.46 17.02
N LEU A 78 0.48 -7.31 16.01
CA LEU A 78 -0.34 -6.13 15.77
C LEU A 78 -1.78 -6.50 16.11
N GLU A 79 -2.47 -5.65 16.86
CA GLU A 79 -3.88 -5.85 17.21
C GLU A 79 -4.71 -4.63 16.80
N TYR A 80 -5.90 -4.88 16.27
CA TYR A 80 -6.85 -3.86 15.86
C TYR A 80 -8.18 -4.08 16.59
N GLN A 81 -8.71 -3.03 17.23
CA GLN A 81 -10.00 -3.07 17.89
C GLN A 81 -10.94 -2.03 17.30
N TYR A 82 -11.98 -2.50 16.64
CA TYR A 82 -13.00 -1.65 16.02
C TYR A 82 -14.09 -1.31 17.04
N ILE A 83 -14.04 -0.10 17.59
CA ILE A 83 -14.96 0.36 18.64
C ILE A 83 -16.33 0.65 18.03
N ASN A 84 -16.35 1.42 16.95
CA ASN A 84 -17.56 1.79 16.22
C ASN A 84 -17.20 2.18 14.77
N LYS A 85 -18.12 2.81 14.04
CA LYS A 85 -17.90 3.26 12.64
C LYS A 85 -17.01 4.51 12.51
N GLU A 86 -16.79 5.21 13.62
CA GLU A 86 -16.06 6.48 13.74
C GLU A 86 -14.67 6.28 14.35
N GLU A 87 -14.38 5.11 14.95
CA GLU A 87 -13.14 4.91 15.69
C GLU A 87 -12.69 3.44 15.74
N PHE A 88 -11.37 3.25 15.64
CA PHE A 88 -10.70 2.00 15.99
C PHE A 88 -9.34 2.27 16.63
N THR A 89 -8.82 1.31 17.38
CA THR A 89 -7.47 1.37 17.93
C THR A 89 -6.55 0.35 17.28
N PHE A 90 -5.25 0.63 17.37
CA PHE A 90 -4.17 -0.24 16.97
C PHE A 90 -3.16 -0.33 18.09
N GLU A 91 -2.68 -1.54 18.36
CA GLU A 91 -1.56 -1.76 19.27
C GLU A 91 -0.45 -2.53 18.58
N LYS A 92 0.76 -2.03 18.71
CA LYS A 92 1.98 -2.80 18.45
C LYS A 92 2.42 -3.41 19.78
N ILE A 93 2.49 -4.74 19.83
CA ILE A 93 2.88 -5.50 21.01
C ILE A 93 4.19 -6.22 20.71
N GLU A 94 5.19 -6.01 21.56
CA GLU A 94 6.49 -6.70 21.50
C GLU A 94 6.77 -7.32 22.87
N ASP A 95 7.17 -8.59 22.90
CA ASP A 95 7.37 -9.37 24.12
C ASP A 95 6.21 -9.25 25.13
N ASN A 96 4.97 -9.28 24.62
CA ASN A 96 3.73 -9.11 25.38
C ASN A 96 3.55 -7.76 26.08
N LYS A 97 4.21 -6.70 25.58
CA LYS A 97 4.05 -5.34 26.07
C LYS A 97 3.64 -4.42 24.92
N VAL A 98 2.65 -3.56 25.16
CA VAL A 98 2.27 -2.50 24.22
C VAL A 98 3.44 -1.52 24.10
N THR A 99 4.01 -1.42 22.90
CA THR A 99 5.10 -0.49 22.59
C THR A 99 4.58 0.75 21.86
N LEU A 100 3.47 0.62 21.15
CA LEU A 100 2.79 1.69 20.44
C LEU A 100 1.28 1.49 20.55
N HIS A 101 0.56 2.56 20.88
CA HIS A 101 -0.89 2.62 20.82
C HIS A 101 -1.31 3.77 19.92
N CYS A 102 -2.24 3.51 19.00
CA CYS A 102 -2.84 4.51 18.13
C CYS A 102 -4.36 4.44 18.23
N ALA A 103 -5.01 5.58 18.46
CA ALA A 103 -6.44 5.76 18.25
C ALA A 103 -6.68 6.45 16.90
N TYR A 104 -7.48 5.83 16.05
CA TYR A 104 -7.82 6.32 14.71
C TYR A 104 -9.25 6.81 14.68
N TYR A 105 -9.42 8.07 14.26
CA TYR A 105 -10.74 8.68 14.06
C TYR A 105 -11.08 8.65 12.57
N ILE A 106 -12.28 8.20 12.22
CA ILE A 106 -12.75 8.01 10.85
C ILE A 106 -13.70 9.13 10.47
N ASN A 107 -13.43 9.78 9.33
CA ASN A 107 -14.44 10.60 8.68
C ASN A 107 -15.45 9.67 8.00
N THR A 108 -16.61 9.50 8.63
CA THR A 108 -17.66 8.58 8.15
C THR A 108 -18.20 8.94 6.77
N SER A 109 -18.19 10.23 6.38
CA SER A 109 -18.64 10.66 5.04
C SER A 109 -17.68 10.21 3.93
N LEU A 110 -16.39 10.11 4.24
CA LEU A 110 -15.37 9.61 3.30
C LEU A 110 -15.11 8.12 3.47
N SER A 111 -15.44 7.56 4.64
CA SER A 111 -15.03 6.23 5.11
C SER A 111 -13.50 6.06 5.15
N LEU A 112 -12.80 7.13 5.52
CA LEU A 112 -11.34 7.21 5.59
C LEU A 112 -10.88 7.77 6.94
N VAL A 113 -9.68 7.42 7.36
CA VAL A 113 -9.06 7.97 8.58
C VAL A 113 -8.91 9.48 8.44
N ASP A 114 -9.47 10.22 9.38
CA ASP A 114 -9.35 11.67 9.47
C ASP A 114 -8.09 12.08 10.24
N SER A 115 -7.91 11.46 11.40
CA SER A 115 -6.82 11.78 12.32
C SER A 115 -6.41 10.58 13.17
N VAL A 116 -5.21 10.67 13.73
CA VAL A 116 -4.63 9.65 14.59
C VAL A 116 -4.08 10.32 15.82
N PHE A 117 -4.30 9.71 16.97
CA PHE A 117 -3.58 10.03 18.19
C PHE A 117 -2.70 8.85 18.56
N GLN A 118 -1.39 9.08 18.64
CA GLN A 118 -0.40 8.04 18.89
C GLN A 118 0.35 8.36 20.18
N TYR A 119 0.55 7.35 21.03
CA TYR A 119 1.51 7.42 22.12
C TYR A 119 2.32 6.13 22.24
N ASN A 120 3.57 6.26 22.66
CA ASN A 120 4.47 5.13 22.86
C ASN A 120 4.75 4.88 24.36
N ASN A 121 5.46 3.79 24.65
CA ASN A 121 5.87 3.44 26.01
C ASN A 121 6.88 4.41 26.66
N ARG A 122 7.45 5.35 25.89
CA ARG A 122 8.26 6.48 26.37
C ARG A 122 7.45 7.73 26.68
N LYS A 123 6.12 7.65 26.50
CA LYS A 123 5.15 8.75 26.64
C LYS A 123 5.29 9.86 25.59
N ASP A 124 6.03 9.60 24.51
CA ASP A 124 6.03 10.51 23.37
C ASP A 124 4.66 10.44 22.71
N THR A 125 4.07 11.62 22.46
CA THR A 125 2.72 11.73 21.92
C THR A 125 2.76 12.55 20.63
N ILE A 126 2.23 11.97 19.57
CA ILE A 126 2.11 12.60 18.25
C ILE A 126 0.66 12.48 17.81
N SER A 127 0.12 13.53 17.19
CA SER A 127 -1.13 13.39 16.44
C SER A 127 -0.93 13.70 14.97
N LEU A 128 -1.70 13.02 14.14
CA LEU A 128 -1.67 13.13 12.69
C LEU A 128 -3.04 13.59 12.21
N LYS A 129 -3.06 14.47 11.20
CA LYS A 129 -4.28 14.87 10.48
C LYS A 129 -4.08 14.67 8.99
N TYR A 130 -5.01 13.95 8.35
CA TYR A 130 -5.00 13.73 6.90
C TYR A 130 -5.94 14.70 6.19
N PHE A 131 -5.51 15.13 5.01
CA PHE A 131 -6.29 15.94 4.10
C PHE A 131 -6.35 15.22 2.75
N TYR A 132 -7.54 15.21 2.17
CA TYR A 132 -7.85 14.43 0.98
C TYR A 132 -8.24 15.35 -0.18
N ASN A 133 -7.85 14.99 -1.39
CA ASN A 133 -8.37 15.60 -2.60
C ASN A 133 -9.79 15.08 -2.94
N ASN A 134 -10.37 15.57 -4.02
CA ASN A 134 -11.72 15.18 -4.46
C ASN A 134 -11.80 13.69 -4.86
N GLU A 135 -10.68 13.12 -5.30
CA GLU A 135 -10.51 11.71 -5.65
C GLU A 135 -10.30 10.81 -4.42
N LYS A 136 -10.41 11.36 -3.21
CA LYS A 136 -10.21 10.67 -1.91
C LYS A 136 -8.79 10.11 -1.70
N GLN A 137 -7.80 10.76 -2.30
CA GLN A 137 -6.38 10.45 -2.11
C GLN A 137 -5.80 11.42 -1.07
N ILE A 138 -4.87 10.95 -0.24
CA ILE A 138 -4.21 11.82 0.74
C ILE A 138 -3.37 12.81 -0.06
N GLU A 139 -3.66 14.11 0.01
CA GLU A 139 -2.82 15.17 -0.57
C GLU A 139 -1.83 15.74 0.44
N LYS A 140 -2.15 15.65 1.74
CA LYS A 140 -1.37 16.24 2.82
C LYS A 140 -1.61 15.55 4.14
N GLN A 141 -0.55 15.44 4.93
CA GLN A 141 -0.58 14.99 6.31
C GLN A 141 0.14 16.01 7.18
N LYS A 142 -0.47 16.38 8.30
CA LYS A 142 0.17 17.24 9.31
C LYS A 142 0.44 16.45 10.56
N GLU A 143 1.64 16.58 11.09
CA GLU A 143 2.10 15.90 12.30
C GLU A 143 2.36 16.92 13.40
N TYR A 144 1.79 16.66 14.57
CA TYR A 144 1.85 17.55 15.72
C TYR A 144 2.51 16.85 16.90
N LEU A 145 3.47 17.51 17.52
CA LEU A 145 4.02 17.08 18.79
C LEU A 145 3.15 17.60 19.93
N HIS A 146 2.87 16.72 20.89
CA HIS A 146 2.17 17.07 22.11
C HIS A 146 3.16 17.12 23.26
N SER A 147 3.05 18.19 24.05
CA SER A 147 3.76 18.35 25.32
C SER A 147 2.73 18.51 26.42
N TYR A 148 3.08 18.12 27.64
CA TYR A 148 2.22 18.35 28.79
C TYR A 148 2.03 19.86 29.08
N TYR A 149 3.01 20.69 28.70
CA TYR A 149 3.06 22.11 29.09
C TYR A 149 2.53 23.07 28.03
N THR A 150 2.43 22.63 26.78
CA THR A 150 2.02 23.48 25.66
C THR A 150 0.99 22.75 24.81
N GLY A 151 0.13 23.50 24.13
CA GLY A 151 -0.75 22.93 23.11
C GLY A 151 0.03 22.24 21.98
N PRO A 152 -0.67 21.51 21.09
CA PRO A 152 -0.05 20.78 19.99
C PRO A 152 0.75 21.72 19.08
N VAL A 153 1.99 21.37 18.78
CA VAL A 153 2.88 22.14 17.90
C VAL A 153 3.04 21.40 16.59
N LEU A 154 2.75 22.07 15.46
CA LEU A 154 3.00 21.52 14.14
C LEU A 154 4.51 21.26 13.99
N TYR A 155 4.87 20.01 13.79
CA TYR A 155 6.26 19.57 13.69
C TYR A 155 6.66 19.27 12.24
N ASN A 156 5.75 18.67 11.47
CA ASN A 156 6.03 18.29 10.10
C ASN A 156 4.78 18.38 9.22
N THR A 157 4.99 18.60 7.93
CA THR A 157 3.94 18.51 6.92
C THR A 157 4.46 17.64 5.78
N ILE A 158 3.75 16.55 5.53
CA ILE A 158 4.03 15.62 4.44
C ILE A 158 3.05 15.93 3.31
N ASN A 159 3.57 16.16 2.11
CA ASN A 159 2.79 16.41 0.90
C ASN A 159 2.87 15.21 -0.02
N TYR A 160 1.76 14.92 -0.69
CA TYR A 160 1.61 13.79 -1.61
C TYR A 160 1.17 14.34 -2.97
N LEU A 161 1.86 13.94 -4.03
CA LEU A 161 1.56 14.38 -5.39
C LEU A 161 1.25 13.20 -6.28
N TYR A 162 0.19 13.37 -7.06
CA TYR A 162 -0.32 12.37 -7.99
C TYR A 162 -0.16 12.87 -9.42
N ASP A 163 0.01 11.94 -10.36
CA ASP A 163 -0.10 12.26 -11.78
C ASP A 163 -1.57 12.41 -12.22
N LEU A 164 -1.79 12.72 -13.51
CA LEU A 164 -3.14 12.85 -14.09
C LEU A 164 -3.95 11.56 -14.07
N ASN A 165 -3.30 10.40 -13.84
CA ASN A 165 -3.96 9.09 -13.73
C ASN A 165 -4.20 8.71 -12.26
N GLY A 166 -3.95 9.61 -11.31
CA GLY A 166 -4.10 9.36 -9.88
C GLY A 166 -3.01 8.46 -9.29
N LYS A 167 -1.84 8.32 -9.94
CA LYS A 167 -0.72 7.55 -9.39
C LYS A 167 0.13 8.42 -8.49
N LEU A 168 0.42 7.96 -7.27
CA LEU A 168 1.33 8.66 -6.37
C LEU A 168 2.73 8.68 -7.00
N THR A 169 3.20 9.86 -7.39
CA THR A 169 4.53 10.05 -7.99
C THR A 169 5.54 10.57 -7.01
N ARG A 170 5.09 11.29 -5.96
CA ARG A 170 5.98 11.87 -4.96
C ARG A 170 5.32 12.00 -3.59
N ARG A 171 6.10 11.74 -2.54
CA ARG A 171 5.81 12.07 -1.14
C ARG A 171 7.00 12.85 -0.59
N SER A 172 6.78 14.04 -0.03
CA SER A 172 7.87 14.86 0.51
C SER A 172 7.50 15.51 1.83
N ASP A 173 8.51 15.69 2.68
CA ASP A 173 8.39 16.42 3.94
C ASP A 173 9.60 17.34 4.15
N SER A 174 9.77 17.86 5.36
CA SER A 174 10.85 18.80 5.68
C SER A 174 12.24 18.16 5.68
N TYR A 175 12.33 16.83 5.64
CA TYR A 175 13.57 16.08 5.86
C TYR A 175 13.94 15.18 4.67
N SER A 176 12.96 14.76 3.88
CA SER A 176 13.13 13.76 2.83
C SER A 176 12.12 13.90 1.70
N GLU A 177 12.51 13.41 0.53
CA GLU A 177 11.62 13.22 -0.60
C GLU A 177 11.68 11.76 -1.04
N VAL A 178 10.52 11.18 -1.32
CA VAL A 178 10.36 9.85 -1.91
C VAL A 178 9.62 10.00 -3.23
N SER A 179 10.22 9.56 -4.33
CA SER A 179 9.60 9.54 -5.66
C SER A 179 9.39 8.11 -6.15
N TYR A 180 8.36 7.90 -6.97
CA TYR A 180 7.92 6.59 -7.42
C TYR A 180 7.85 6.52 -8.94
N ARG A 181 8.33 5.41 -9.52
CA ARG A 181 8.25 5.13 -10.96
C ARG A 181 7.48 3.85 -11.22
N TYR A 182 6.74 3.82 -12.33
CA TYR A 182 5.81 2.75 -12.69
C TYR A 182 6.04 2.32 -14.14
N ASP A 183 7.06 1.48 -14.36
CA ASP A 183 7.45 1.05 -15.71
C ASP A 183 6.52 -0.04 -16.29
N SER A 184 5.67 -0.63 -15.45
CA SER A 184 4.74 -1.72 -15.80
C SER A 184 3.49 -1.69 -14.93
N LEU A 185 2.39 -2.26 -15.45
CA LEU A 185 1.11 -2.31 -14.76
C LEU A 185 1.07 -3.50 -13.78
N HIS A 186 1.49 -3.25 -12.55
CA HIS A 186 1.38 -4.18 -11.44
C HIS A 186 0.29 -3.73 -10.47
N ILE A 187 -0.78 -4.50 -10.33
CA ILE A 187 -1.89 -4.15 -9.45
C ILE A 187 -1.57 -4.59 -8.02
N ASN A 188 -1.80 -3.71 -7.04
CA ASN A 188 -1.71 -4.08 -5.65
C ASN A 188 -2.96 -4.84 -5.23
N THR A 189 -2.81 -6.10 -4.82
CA THR A 189 -3.90 -6.94 -4.32
C THR A 189 -3.63 -7.48 -2.91
N ALA A 190 -2.50 -7.11 -2.30
CA ALA A 190 -2.15 -7.52 -0.95
C ALA A 190 -2.40 -6.35 0.00
N HIS A 191 -3.22 -6.59 1.02
CA HIS A 191 -3.56 -5.60 2.03
C HIS A 191 -3.28 -6.18 3.41
N ILE A 192 -2.37 -5.54 4.14
CA ILE A 192 -1.96 -5.93 5.50
C ILE A 192 -2.41 -4.89 6.54
N GLU A 193 -3.26 -3.95 6.14
CA GLU A 193 -3.82 -2.88 6.97
C GLU A 193 -5.35 -2.81 6.83
N PRO A 194 -6.06 -2.25 7.83
CA PRO A 194 -7.50 -1.99 7.72
C PRO A 194 -7.86 -1.08 6.53
N PHE A 195 -9.05 -1.29 5.95
CA PHE A 195 -9.54 -0.59 4.75
C PHE A 195 -9.93 0.89 4.94
N TYR A 196 -9.40 1.57 5.96
CA TYR A 196 -9.67 2.99 6.23
C TYR A 196 -8.61 3.95 5.68
N PHE A 197 -7.56 3.42 5.06
CA PHE A 197 -6.55 4.21 4.35
C PHE A 197 -6.73 4.07 2.84
N PRO A 198 -6.49 5.14 2.05
CA PRO A 198 -6.42 5.00 0.61
C PRO A 198 -5.28 4.06 0.24
N VAL A 199 -5.60 3.02 -0.53
CA VAL A 199 -4.60 2.10 -1.01
C VAL A 199 -4.18 2.47 -2.42
N GLN A 200 -2.87 2.55 -2.64
CA GLN A 200 -2.33 2.72 -3.97
C GLN A 200 -2.64 1.46 -4.80
N GLN A 201 -3.44 1.64 -5.86
CA GLN A 201 -3.90 0.53 -6.70
C GLN A 201 -2.78 -0.08 -7.56
N GLN A 202 -1.73 0.68 -7.84
CA GLN A 202 -0.60 0.23 -8.64
C GLN A 202 0.68 0.19 -7.80
N LEU A 203 1.48 -0.86 -8.00
CA LEU A 203 2.77 -1.04 -7.34
C LEU A 203 3.89 -0.36 -8.16
N PRO A 204 4.78 0.43 -7.53
CA PRO A 204 5.90 1.07 -8.21
C PRO A 204 6.96 0.04 -8.61
N THR A 205 7.61 0.21 -9.75
CA THR A 205 8.81 -0.59 -10.10
C THR A 205 10.07 -0.03 -9.44
N HIS A 206 10.10 1.27 -9.16
CA HIS A 206 11.22 1.92 -8.47
C HIS A 206 10.74 2.93 -7.44
N THR A 207 11.49 3.00 -6.34
CA THR A 207 11.35 4.04 -5.32
C THR A 207 12.69 4.75 -5.14
N TYR A 208 12.67 6.08 -5.08
CA TYR A 208 13.84 6.93 -4.94
C TYR A 208 13.70 7.75 -3.67
N THR A 209 14.54 7.49 -2.66
CA THR A 209 14.54 8.25 -1.40
C THR A 209 15.73 9.19 -1.38
N GLN A 210 15.47 10.49 -1.40
CA GLN A 210 16.47 11.54 -1.25
C GLN A 210 16.41 12.10 0.17
N ARG A 211 17.54 12.05 0.88
CA ARG A 211 17.69 12.62 2.23
C ARG A 211 19.10 13.14 2.44
N TRP A 212 19.23 14.40 2.83
CA TRP A 212 20.52 15.06 3.11
C TRP A 212 21.58 14.86 2.01
N GLY A 213 21.16 14.98 0.75
CA GLY A 213 22.04 14.80 -0.42
C GLY A 213 22.32 13.34 -0.80
N THR A 214 21.88 12.37 0.00
CA THR A 214 22.01 10.95 -0.32
C THR A 214 20.77 10.45 -1.04
N LEU A 215 20.99 9.76 -2.16
CA LEU A 215 19.95 9.06 -2.92
C LEU A 215 20.05 7.55 -2.66
N ILE A 216 18.97 6.97 -2.15
CA ILE A 216 18.77 5.52 -2.11
C ILE A 216 17.75 5.13 -3.17
N THR A 217 18.12 4.20 -4.02
CA THR A 217 17.22 3.64 -5.04
C THR A 217 16.81 2.24 -4.64
N ILE A 218 15.52 1.93 -4.77
CA ILE A 218 14.97 0.60 -4.54
C ILE A 218 14.31 0.15 -5.84
N GLU A 219 14.73 -1.00 -6.34
CA GLU A 219 14.11 -1.71 -7.46
C GLU A 219 13.17 -2.80 -6.93
N HIS A 220 11.94 -2.84 -7.46
CA HIS A 220 10.91 -3.77 -7.04
C HIS A 220 10.58 -4.76 -8.16
N THR A 221 10.53 -6.04 -7.80
CA THR A 221 10.04 -7.13 -8.66
C THR A 221 8.84 -7.80 -8.01
N TYR A 222 7.81 -8.08 -8.80
CA TYR A 222 6.56 -8.65 -8.32
C TYR A 222 6.25 -9.96 -9.01
N SER A 223 5.59 -10.86 -8.29
CA SER A 223 5.04 -12.09 -8.85
C SER A 223 3.59 -12.26 -8.45
N PHE A 224 2.80 -12.83 -9.36
CA PHE A 224 1.36 -12.99 -9.23
C PHE A 224 0.99 -14.45 -9.46
N ASP A 225 -0.07 -14.91 -8.79
CA ASP A 225 -0.66 -16.22 -9.09
C ASP A 225 -1.53 -16.20 -10.34
N GLU A 226 -2.09 -17.35 -10.70
CA GLU A 226 -3.03 -17.53 -11.82
C GLU A 226 -4.31 -16.68 -11.70
N HIS A 227 -4.64 -16.22 -10.48
CA HIS A 227 -5.78 -15.36 -10.17
C HIS A 227 -5.40 -13.87 -10.14
N LYS A 228 -4.19 -13.52 -10.59
CA LYS A 228 -3.63 -12.15 -10.59
C LYS A 228 -3.49 -11.56 -9.18
N ARG A 229 -3.36 -12.39 -8.15
CA ARG A 229 -3.08 -11.93 -6.78
C ARG A 229 -1.57 -11.86 -6.55
N LEU A 230 -1.09 -10.78 -5.96
CA LEU A 230 0.30 -10.59 -5.57
C LEU A 230 0.74 -11.67 -4.57
N ILE A 231 1.67 -12.53 -4.96
CA ILE A 231 2.20 -13.59 -4.09
C ILE A 231 3.59 -13.29 -3.56
N SER A 232 4.36 -12.43 -4.23
CA SER A 232 5.62 -11.94 -3.69
C SER A 232 6.04 -10.58 -4.25
N GLU A 233 6.64 -9.76 -3.39
CA GLU A 233 7.38 -8.55 -3.74
C GLU A 233 8.83 -8.74 -3.29
N LYS A 234 9.78 -8.48 -4.18
CA LYS A 234 11.20 -8.38 -3.86
C LYS A 234 11.64 -6.93 -4.09
N ALA A 235 12.22 -6.32 -3.06
CA ALA A 235 12.80 -4.99 -3.12
C ALA A 235 14.31 -5.07 -2.91
N VAL A 236 15.09 -4.53 -3.86
CA VAL A 236 16.55 -4.47 -3.82
C VAL A 236 16.98 -3.01 -3.74
N SER A 237 17.58 -2.65 -2.62
CA SER A 237 18.06 -1.29 -2.36
C SER A 237 19.52 -1.12 -2.77
N SER A 238 19.88 0.07 -3.23
CA SER A 238 21.24 0.43 -3.64
C SER A 238 22.27 0.38 -2.51
N ASP A 239 21.82 0.35 -1.25
CA ASP A 239 22.67 0.11 -0.07
C ASP A 239 22.93 -1.39 0.22
N GLY A 240 22.48 -2.28 -0.67
CA GLY A 240 22.66 -3.73 -0.56
C GLY A 240 21.59 -4.44 0.27
N ARG A 241 20.61 -3.72 0.82
CA ARG A 241 19.48 -4.35 1.52
C ARG A 241 18.55 -5.03 0.52
N VAL A 242 18.14 -6.25 0.86
CA VAL A 242 17.14 -7.00 0.09
C VAL A 242 16.00 -7.37 1.02
N THR A 243 14.78 -7.02 0.63
CA THR A 243 13.56 -7.44 1.33
C THR A 243 12.73 -8.29 0.38
N VAL A 244 12.29 -9.45 0.84
CA VAL A 244 11.34 -10.31 0.13
C VAL A 244 10.12 -10.47 1.01
N LYS A 245 8.99 -10.09 0.44
CA LYS A 245 7.65 -10.18 1.00
C LYS A 245 6.93 -11.30 0.26
N SER A 246 6.32 -12.24 0.98
CA SER A 246 5.57 -13.35 0.38
C SER A 246 4.20 -13.48 1.02
N TYR A 247 3.19 -13.72 0.21
CA TYR A 247 1.78 -13.68 0.61
C TYR A 247 1.11 -15.01 0.31
N THR A 248 0.41 -15.57 1.30
CA THR A 248 -0.48 -16.71 1.08
C THR A 248 -1.92 -16.29 1.34
N TYR A 249 -2.84 -16.81 0.55
CA TYR A 249 -4.25 -16.46 0.61
C TYR A 249 -5.09 -17.58 1.24
N LEU A 250 -6.26 -17.22 1.78
CA LEU A 250 -7.28 -18.18 2.25
C LEU A 250 -7.90 -18.97 1.09
#